data_AF-A0A352AHS7-F1
#
_entry.id   AF-A0A352AHS7-F1
#
_cell.length_a   1.000
_cell.length_b   1.000
_cell.length_c   1.000
_cell.angle_alpha   90.00
_cell.angle_beta   90.00
_cell.angle_gamma   90.00
#
_symmetry.space_group_name_H-M   'P 1'
#
loop_
_entity.id
_entity.type
_entity.pdbx_description
1 polymer ?
#
loop_
_entity_poly.entity_id
_entity_poly.type
_entity_poly.pdbx_seq_one_letter_code
_entity_poly.pdbx_strand_id
1 'polypeptide(L)'
;MALIEYLEHDDWRSVLRRSFEGAIALLQTDRFGLTSSAIDDIRSWLTSGGISRVQLQLNRQMEERRLTVDRQSDIRDLLLVLVQESQHPIVQLMADGIIPTNQADLLMIYGMSESEFEAILQDISSGANPFESWMLANGYSSQQIDQIYQIIDRWLVKTELNFPARPDNFNLN
;
A
#
# COMPACT_ATOMS: atom_id res chain seq x y z
N MET A 1 -3.01 26.48 3.09
CA MET A 1 -4.03 25.98 2.16
C MET A 1 -4.09 24.48 2.27
N ALA A 2 -5.31 23.96 2.40
CA ALA A 2 -5.58 22.53 2.41
C ALA A 2 -5.31 21.93 1.02
N LEU A 3 -5.14 20.61 0.93
CA LEU A 3 -4.84 19.96 -0.35
C LEU A 3 -5.90 20.30 -1.42
N ILE A 4 -7.18 20.18 -1.07
CA ILE A 4 -8.29 20.39 -2.03
C ILE A 4 -8.28 21.79 -2.65
N GLU A 5 -7.87 22.82 -1.90
CA GLU A 5 -7.81 24.20 -2.41
C GLU A 5 -6.78 24.31 -3.53
N TYR A 6 -5.67 23.57 -3.47
CA TYR A 6 -4.71 23.51 -4.56
C TYR A 6 -5.21 22.69 -5.74
N LEU A 7 -6.06 21.68 -5.51
CA LEU A 7 -6.59 20.82 -6.58
C LEU A 7 -7.57 21.55 -7.51
N GLU A 8 -8.08 22.71 -7.10
CA GLU A 8 -8.90 23.60 -7.92
C GLU A 8 -8.08 24.42 -8.94
N HIS A 9 -6.76 24.54 -8.76
CA HIS A 9 -5.88 25.40 -9.56
C HIS A 9 -5.13 24.62 -10.66
N ASP A 10 -4.57 25.32 -11.65
CA ASP A 10 -3.94 24.67 -12.81
C ASP A 10 -2.67 23.86 -12.48
N ASP A 11 -1.91 24.23 -11.44
CA ASP A 11 -0.71 23.50 -10.99
C ASP A 11 -1.00 22.34 -10.02
N TRP A 12 -2.25 21.87 -9.95
CA TRP A 12 -2.68 20.84 -9.02
C TRP A 12 -1.85 19.54 -9.10
N ARG A 13 -1.36 19.17 -10.29
CA ARG A 13 -0.58 17.93 -10.50
C ARG A 13 0.71 17.95 -9.69
N SER A 14 1.46 19.05 -9.77
CA SER A 14 2.72 19.25 -9.05
C SER A 14 2.48 19.32 -7.54
N VAL A 15 1.36 19.92 -7.12
CA VAL A 15 1.01 19.99 -5.70
C VAL A 15 0.62 18.63 -5.15
N LEU A 16 -0.21 17.85 -5.86
CA LEU A 16 -0.61 16.51 -5.43
C LEU A 16 0.61 15.60 -5.27
N ARG A 17 1.49 15.59 -6.28
CA ARG A 17 2.75 14.82 -6.25
C ARG A 17 3.61 15.20 -5.05
N ARG A 18 3.96 16.48 -4.91
CA ARG A 18 4.81 16.95 -3.80
C ARG A 18 4.18 16.69 -2.44
N SER A 19 2.86 16.81 -2.34
CA SER A 19 2.15 16.57 -1.08
C SER A 19 2.20 15.10 -0.70
N PHE A 20 2.01 14.21 -1.68
CA PHE A 20 2.05 12.76 -1.49
C PHE A 20 3.45 12.27 -1.13
N GLU A 21 4.45 12.63 -1.95
CA GLU A 21 5.86 12.29 -1.71
C GLU A 21 6.36 12.87 -0.38
N GLY A 22 5.97 14.12 -0.06
CA GLY A 22 6.30 14.76 1.21
C GLY A 22 5.67 14.06 2.41
N ALA A 23 4.44 13.55 2.29
CA ALA A 23 3.79 12.79 3.35
C ALA A 23 4.51 11.46 3.61
N ILE A 24 4.86 10.73 2.54
CA ILE A 24 5.62 9.48 2.64
C ILE A 24 6.99 9.72 3.29
N ALA A 25 7.73 10.73 2.82
CA ALA A 25 9.05 11.07 3.35
C ALA A 25 9.00 11.40 4.85
N LEU A 26 7.99 12.16 5.30
CA LEU A 26 7.79 12.45 6.72
C LEU A 26 7.48 11.18 7.52
N LEU A 27 6.59 10.33 7.02
CA LEU A 27 6.27 9.06 7.71
C LEU A 27 7.49 8.15 7.88
N GLN A 28 8.45 8.21 6.95
CA GLN A 28 9.70 7.44 7.02
C GLN A 28 10.76 8.05 7.94
N THR A 29 10.75 9.36 8.17
CA THR A 29 11.87 10.08 8.81
C THR A 29 11.49 10.82 10.09
N ASP A 30 10.45 11.66 10.03
CA ASP A 30 9.93 12.44 11.15
C ASP A 30 8.39 12.51 11.06
N ARG A 31 7.76 11.47 11.60
CA ARG A 31 6.31 11.26 11.52
C ARG A 31 5.51 12.46 12.02
N PHE A 32 6.01 13.16 13.03
CA PHE A 32 5.32 14.28 13.69
C PHE A 32 5.88 15.65 13.28
N GLY A 33 6.80 15.69 12.32
CA GLY A 33 7.42 16.91 11.83
C GLY A 33 6.39 17.93 11.33
N LEU A 34 6.70 19.21 11.55
CA LEU A 34 5.89 20.31 11.04
C LEU A 34 5.97 20.36 9.52
N THR A 35 4.82 20.58 8.86
CA THR A 35 4.73 20.59 7.39
C THR A 35 3.55 21.44 6.93
N SER A 36 3.40 21.57 5.61
CA SER A 36 2.25 22.25 5.02
C SER A 36 0.95 21.47 5.25
N SER A 37 -0.17 22.17 5.35
CA SER A 37 -1.50 21.55 5.53
C SER A 37 -1.84 20.52 4.45
N ALA A 38 -1.42 20.72 3.20
CA ALA A 38 -1.68 19.76 2.12
C ALA A 38 -0.91 18.44 2.29
N ILE A 39 0.33 18.51 2.79
CA ILE A 39 1.10 17.31 3.15
C ILE A 39 0.47 16.65 4.39
N ASP A 40 0.05 17.44 5.36
CA ASP A 40 -0.55 16.93 6.59
C ASP A 40 -1.90 16.22 6.36
N ASP A 41 -2.71 16.73 5.41
CA ASP A 41 -3.94 16.07 4.97
C ASP A 41 -3.65 14.63 4.51
N ILE A 42 -2.72 14.45 3.57
CA ILE A 42 -2.34 13.13 3.04
C ILE A 42 -1.75 12.27 4.16
N ARG A 43 -0.84 12.81 4.97
CA ARG A 43 -0.23 12.11 6.10
C ARG A 43 -1.29 11.57 7.07
N SER A 44 -2.27 12.39 7.43
CA SER A 44 -3.37 12.01 8.32
C SER A 44 -4.24 10.91 7.70
N TRP A 45 -4.56 11.02 6.41
CA TRP A 45 -5.37 10.01 5.73
C TRP A 45 -4.64 8.68 5.59
N LEU A 46 -3.36 8.69 5.21
CA LEU A 46 -2.50 7.50 5.14
C LEU A 46 -2.43 6.78 6.49
N THR A 47 -2.17 7.51 7.57
CA THR A 47 -2.03 6.90 8.91
C THR A 47 -3.37 6.43 9.51
N SER A 48 -4.49 7.00 9.09
CA SER A 48 -5.82 6.64 9.61
C SER A 48 -6.49 5.50 8.85
N GLY A 49 -6.13 5.26 7.59
CA GLY A 49 -6.74 4.18 6.81
C GLY A 49 -6.10 3.91 5.45
N GLY A 50 -4.81 4.23 5.30
CA GLY A 50 -4.04 3.92 4.11
C GLY A 50 -4.49 4.63 2.84
N ILE A 51 -4.23 4.00 1.70
CA ILE A 51 -4.49 4.56 0.37
C ILE A 51 -6.00 4.67 0.13
N SER A 52 -6.77 3.69 0.56
CA SER A 52 -8.23 3.67 0.51
C SER A 52 -8.81 4.91 1.20
N ARG A 53 -8.24 5.32 2.34
CA ARG A 53 -8.67 6.54 3.04
C ARG A 53 -8.30 7.80 2.27
N VAL A 54 -7.11 7.86 1.66
CA VAL A 54 -6.71 8.99 0.80
C VAL A 54 -7.68 9.14 -0.38
N GLN A 55 -7.99 8.04 -1.07
CA GLN A 55 -8.96 8.03 -2.17
C GLN A 55 -10.35 8.49 -1.72
N LEU A 56 -10.85 7.95 -0.61
CA LEU A 56 -12.15 8.31 -0.06
C LEU A 56 -12.24 9.81 0.26
N GLN A 57 -11.23 10.37 0.92
CA GLN A 57 -11.23 11.79 1.28
C GLN A 57 -11.09 12.69 0.06
N LEU A 58 -10.22 12.34 -0.89
CA LEU A 58 -10.09 13.08 -2.15
C LEU A 58 -11.41 13.09 -2.92
N ASN A 59 -12.04 11.92 -3.14
CA ASN A 59 -13.33 11.85 -3.85
C ASN A 59 -14.39 12.72 -3.18
N ARG A 60 -14.53 12.59 -1.85
CA ARG A 60 -15.46 13.41 -1.08
C ARG A 60 -15.20 14.91 -1.25
N GLN A 61 -13.94 15.34 -1.10
CA GLN A 61 -13.59 16.75 -1.19
C GLN A 61 -13.77 17.31 -2.61
N MET A 62 -13.44 16.53 -3.64
CA MET A 62 -13.65 16.91 -5.03
C MET A 62 -15.15 17.05 -5.38
N GLU A 63 -16.00 16.17 -4.85
CA GLU A 63 -17.45 16.24 -4.98
C GLU A 63 -18.02 17.47 -4.27
N GLU A 64 -17.63 17.70 -3.01
CA GLU A 64 -18.05 18.87 -2.22
C GLU A 64 -17.68 20.19 -2.91
N ARG A 65 -16.50 20.24 -3.55
CA ARG A 65 -16.02 21.39 -4.33
C ARG A 65 -16.50 21.44 -5.78
N ARG A 66 -17.25 20.43 -6.23
CA ARG A 66 -17.83 20.34 -7.58
C ARG A 66 -16.78 20.46 -8.70
N LEU A 67 -15.63 19.82 -8.53
CA LEU A 67 -14.64 19.70 -9.60
C LEU A 67 -15.27 18.97 -10.80
N THR A 68 -14.85 19.31 -12.01
CA THR A 68 -15.35 18.66 -13.23
C THR A 68 -15.04 17.17 -13.22
N VAL A 69 -15.88 16.36 -13.86
CA VAL A 69 -15.69 14.90 -13.94
C VAL A 69 -14.31 14.55 -14.50
N ASP A 70 -13.88 15.26 -15.54
CA ASP A 70 -12.56 15.09 -16.16
C ASP A 70 -11.43 15.38 -15.15
N ARG A 71 -11.53 16.48 -14.39
CA ARG A 71 -10.53 16.82 -13.37
C ARG A 71 -10.48 15.77 -12.26
N GLN A 72 -11.64 15.27 -11.83
CA GLN A 72 -11.69 14.21 -10.82
C GLN A 72 -11.05 12.92 -11.34
N SER A 73 -11.29 12.57 -12.60
CA SER A 73 -10.64 11.41 -13.24
C SER A 73 -9.13 11.58 -13.28
N ASP A 74 -8.65 12.71 -13.79
CA ASP A 74 -7.22 13.03 -13.86
C ASP A 74 -6.54 12.92 -12.47
N ILE A 75 -7.19 13.40 -11.42
CA ILE A 75 -6.65 13.34 -10.05
C ILE A 75 -6.57 11.89 -9.55
N ARG A 76 -7.60 11.07 -9.80
CA ARG A 76 -7.58 9.64 -9.44
C ARG A 76 -6.50 8.88 -10.18
N ASP A 77 -6.35 9.15 -11.48
CA ASP A 77 -5.34 8.49 -12.31
C ASP A 77 -3.93 8.87 -11.87
N LEU A 78 -3.68 10.15 -11.56
CA LEU A 78 -2.39 10.58 -11.01
C LEU A 78 -2.13 9.94 -9.64
N LEU A 79 -3.13 9.83 -8.77
CA LEU A 79 -2.96 9.17 -7.48
C LEU A 79 -2.54 7.70 -7.64
N LEU A 80 -3.16 6.97 -8.58
CA LEU A 80 -2.77 5.59 -8.89
C LEU A 80 -1.30 5.50 -9.32
N VAL A 81 -0.86 6.41 -10.20
CA VAL A 81 0.55 6.48 -10.62
C VAL A 81 1.47 6.74 -9.43
N LEU A 82 1.12 7.69 -8.54
CA LEU A 82 1.94 8.00 -7.37
C LEU A 82 2.06 6.83 -6.39
N VAL A 83 0.98 6.06 -6.22
CA VAL A 83 0.97 4.85 -5.38
C VAL A 83 1.90 3.78 -5.97
N GLN A 84 1.88 3.59 -7.29
CA GLN A 84 2.75 2.66 -7.99
C GLN A 84 4.23 3.09 -7.89
N GLU A 85 4.53 4.36 -8.15
CA GLU A 85 5.89 4.92 -8.03
C GLU A 85 6.42 4.84 -6.58
N SER A 86 5.53 4.89 -5.59
CA SER A 86 5.85 4.82 -4.16
C SER A 86 5.58 3.46 -3.53
N GLN A 87 5.43 2.39 -4.33
CA GLN A 87 5.08 1.05 -3.86
C GLN A 87 5.98 0.61 -2.69
N HIS A 88 7.30 0.64 -2.88
CA HIS A 88 8.23 0.14 -1.88
C HIS A 88 8.17 0.94 -0.55
N PRO A 89 8.23 2.29 -0.57
CA PRO A 89 7.99 3.10 0.63
C PRO A 89 6.67 2.78 1.35
N ILE A 90 5.56 2.64 0.62
CA ILE A 90 4.25 2.37 1.22
C ILE A 90 4.21 0.99 1.87
N VAL A 91 4.73 -0.04 1.20
CA VAL A 91 4.81 -1.40 1.76
C VAL A 91 5.67 -1.43 3.02
N GLN A 92 6.78 -0.69 3.03
CA GLN A 92 7.61 -0.58 4.23
C GLN A 92 6.84 0.07 5.40
N LEU A 93 6.14 1.17 5.14
CA LEU A 93 5.31 1.85 6.15
C LEU A 93 4.16 0.96 6.67
N MET A 94 3.63 0.07 5.84
CA MET A 94 2.66 -0.95 6.26
C MET A 94 3.30 -2.01 7.15
N ALA A 95 4.48 -2.50 6.77
CA ALA A 95 5.25 -3.48 7.56
C ALA A 95 5.62 -2.92 8.93
N ASP A 96 5.95 -1.62 9.00
CA ASP A 96 6.26 -0.91 10.24
C ASP A 96 5.00 -0.56 11.08
N GLY A 97 3.80 -0.88 10.59
CA GLY A 97 2.53 -0.60 11.25
C GLY A 97 2.19 0.89 11.33
N ILE A 98 2.85 1.75 10.55
CA ILE A 98 2.61 3.19 10.50
C ILE A 98 1.37 3.49 9.64
N ILE A 99 1.23 2.76 8.52
CA ILE A 99 0.05 2.76 7.66
C ILE A 99 -0.72 1.45 7.91
N PRO A 100 -2.05 1.48 8.10
CA PRO A 100 -2.84 0.26 8.23
C PRO A 100 -2.77 -0.62 6.98
N THR A 101 -2.48 -1.91 7.15
CA THR A 101 -2.54 -2.89 6.07
C THR A 101 -3.98 -3.32 5.83
N ASN A 102 -4.46 -3.18 4.59
CA ASN A 102 -5.76 -3.71 4.16
C ASN A 102 -5.65 -4.30 2.75
N GLN A 103 -6.54 -5.23 2.41
CA GLN A 103 -6.50 -5.98 1.15
C GLN A 103 -6.66 -5.05 -0.06
N ALA A 104 -7.60 -4.11 -0.02
CA ALA A 104 -7.84 -3.19 -1.13
C ALA A 104 -6.58 -2.37 -1.48
N ASP A 105 -5.87 -1.88 -0.48
CA ASP A 105 -4.62 -1.13 -0.68
C ASP A 105 -3.51 -2.03 -1.23
N LEU A 106 -3.37 -3.27 -0.73
CA LEU A 106 -2.39 -4.22 -1.26
C LEU A 106 -2.65 -4.50 -2.74
N LEU A 107 -3.89 -4.81 -3.10
CA LEU A 107 -4.30 -5.02 -4.50
C LEU A 107 -3.97 -3.80 -5.37
N MET A 108 -4.29 -2.59 -4.88
CA MET A 108 -3.99 -1.35 -5.59
C MET A 108 -2.49 -1.10 -5.75
N ILE A 109 -1.68 -1.38 -4.73
CA ILE A 109 -0.21 -1.22 -4.75
C ILE A 109 0.42 -2.21 -5.74
N TYR A 110 -0.08 -3.44 -5.82
CA TYR A 110 0.44 -4.44 -6.76
C TYR A 110 -0.22 -4.39 -8.14
N GLY A 111 -1.19 -3.49 -8.37
CA GLY A 111 -1.92 -3.41 -9.64
C GLY A 111 -2.70 -4.68 -9.97
N MET A 112 -3.14 -5.40 -8.94
CA MET A 112 -3.78 -6.71 -9.04
C MET A 112 -5.28 -6.59 -8.81
N SER A 113 -6.08 -7.30 -9.60
CA SER A 113 -7.52 -7.43 -9.36
C SER A 113 -7.81 -8.44 -8.23
N GLU A 114 -8.97 -8.29 -7.60
CA GLU A 114 -9.42 -9.25 -6.57
C GLU A 114 -9.53 -10.67 -7.14
N SER A 115 -10.01 -10.83 -8.37
CA SER A 115 -10.08 -12.14 -9.04
C SER A 115 -8.71 -12.76 -9.30
N GLU A 116 -7.70 -11.97 -9.67
CA GLU A 116 -6.33 -12.48 -9.83
C GLU A 116 -5.75 -12.91 -8.49
N PHE A 117 -6.01 -12.15 -7.44
CA PHE A 117 -5.60 -12.50 -6.08
C PHE A 117 -6.26 -13.78 -5.59
N GLU A 118 -7.58 -13.92 -5.77
CA GLU A 118 -8.31 -15.12 -5.40
C GLU A 118 -7.84 -16.34 -6.20
N ALA A 119 -7.50 -16.18 -7.49
CA ALA A 119 -6.92 -17.26 -8.29
C ALA A 119 -5.57 -17.72 -7.68
N ILE A 120 -4.70 -16.78 -7.30
CA ILE A 120 -3.44 -17.11 -6.63
C ILE A 120 -3.68 -17.82 -5.28
N LEU A 121 -4.66 -17.36 -4.50
CA LEU A 121 -5.03 -18.01 -3.24
C LEU A 121 -5.57 -19.42 -3.43
N GLN A 122 -6.38 -19.65 -4.47
CA GLN A 122 -6.90 -20.97 -4.82
C GLN A 122 -5.77 -21.91 -5.24
N ASP A 123 -4.83 -21.43 -6.06
CA ASP A 123 -3.64 -22.19 -6.44
C ASP A 123 -2.84 -22.61 -5.20
N ILE A 124 -2.53 -21.67 -4.30
CA ILE A 124 -1.83 -21.96 -3.04
C ILE A 124 -2.61 -22.96 -2.18
N SER A 125 -3.92 -22.77 -2.03
CA SER A 125 -4.78 -23.63 -1.21
C SER A 125 -4.92 -25.05 -1.79
N SER A 126 -4.78 -25.21 -3.10
CA SER A 126 -4.77 -26.51 -3.78
C SER A 126 -3.43 -27.26 -3.66
N GLY A 127 -2.44 -26.65 -3.00
CA GLY A 127 -1.08 -27.19 -2.86
C GLY A 127 -0.18 -26.87 -4.05
N ALA A 128 -0.60 -25.97 -4.95
CA ALA A 128 0.32 -25.42 -5.94
C ALA A 128 1.28 -24.45 -5.26
N ASN A 129 2.56 -24.51 -5.64
CA ASN A 129 3.58 -23.59 -5.17
C ASN A 129 3.91 -22.59 -6.28
N PRO A 130 3.10 -21.54 -6.50
CA PRO A 130 3.29 -20.60 -7.61
C PRO A 130 4.62 -19.85 -7.50
N PHE A 131 5.08 -19.55 -6.28
CA PHE A 131 6.38 -18.93 -6.05
C PHE A 131 7.54 -19.87 -6.42
N GLU A 132 7.48 -21.14 -6.02
CA GLU A 132 8.48 -22.14 -6.43
C GLU A 132 8.46 -22.37 -7.94
N SER A 133 7.26 -22.45 -8.53
CA SER A 133 7.07 -22.64 -9.97
C SER A 133 7.68 -21.48 -10.75
N TRP A 134 7.49 -20.24 -10.27
CA TRP A 134 8.14 -19.06 -10.85
C TRP A 134 9.67 -19.10 -10.67
N MET A 135 10.18 -19.47 -9.50
CA MET A 135 11.63 -19.58 -9.27
C MET A 135 12.26 -20.64 -10.17
N LEU A 136 11.65 -21.81 -10.30
CA LEU A 136 12.10 -22.87 -11.21
C LEU A 136 12.10 -22.39 -12.67
N ALA A 137 11.03 -21.71 -13.11
CA ALA A 137 10.93 -21.14 -14.46
C ALA A 137 12.00 -20.06 -14.74
N ASN A 138 12.51 -19.41 -13.70
CA ASN A 138 13.59 -18.42 -13.79
C ASN A 138 14.99 -18.99 -13.49
N GLY A 139 15.13 -20.33 -13.49
CA GLY A 139 16.43 -20.99 -13.44
C GLY A 139 17.01 -21.22 -12.03
N TYR A 140 16.21 -21.04 -10.98
CA TYR A 140 16.61 -21.42 -9.63
C TYR A 140 16.52 -22.94 -9.48
N SER A 141 17.54 -23.54 -8.88
CA SER A 141 17.53 -24.96 -8.50
C SER A 141 16.70 -25.19 -7.24
N SER A 142 16.18 -26.41 -7.03
CA SER A 142 15.47 -26.78 -5.80
C SER A 142 16.28 -26.49 -4.54
N GLN A 143 17.60 -26.72 -4.58
CA GLN A 143 18.48 -26.41 -3.45
C GLN A 143 18.52 -24.91 -3.11
N GLN A 144 18.50 -24.03 -4.12
CA GLN A 144 18.46 -22.58 -3.90
C GLN A 144 17.10 -22.14 -3.36
N ILE A 145 16.02 -22.75 -3.83
CA ILE A 145 14.67 -22.51 -3.35
C ILE A 145 14.56 -22.89 -1.86
N ASP A 146 15.05 -24.07 -1.48
CA ASP A 146 15.08 -24.51 -0.08
C ASP A 146 15.86 -23.55 0.82
N GLN A 147 17.01 -23.03 0.32
CA GLN A 147 17.81 -22.05 1.05
C GLN A 147 17.07 -20.72 1.24
N ILE A 148 16.33 -20.26 0.22
CA ILE A 148 15.51 -19.05 0.30
C ILE A 148 14.43 -19.21 1.36
N TYR A 149 13.70 -20.34 1.36
CA TYR A 149 12.69 -20.60 2.40
C TYR A 149 13.29 -20.66 3.79
N GLN A 150 14.43 -21.31 3.99
CA GLN A 150 15.11 -21.32 5.29
C GLN A 150 15.49 -19.92 5.80
N ILE A 151 15.82 -18.99 4.91
CA ILE A 151 16.11 -17.59 5.26
C ILE A 151 14.81 -16.88 5.68
N ILE A 152 13.74 -17.06 4.90
CA ILE A 152 12.42 -16.48 5.17
C ILE A 152 11.87 -17.00 6.50
N ASP A 153 11.88 -18.31 6.73
CA ASP A 153 11.43 -18.93 7.98
C ASP A 153 12.21 -18.40 9.18
N ARG A 154 13.54 -18.31 9.06
CA ARG A 154 14.39 -17.75 10.12
C ARG A 154 14.06 -16.28 10.38
N TRP A 155 13.70 -15.52 9.35
CA TRP A 155 13.30 -14.12 9.49
C TRP A 155 11.92 -13.99 10.14
N LEU A 156 10.95 -14.82 9.74
CA LEU A 156 9.61 -14.87 10.35
C LEU A 156 9.70 -15.23 11.84
N VAL A 157 10.43 -16.28 12.20
CA VAL A 157 10.62 -16.69 13.61
C VAL A 157 11.30 -15.60 14.44
N LYS A 158 12.25 -14.85 13.86
CA LYS A 158 12.88 -13.71 14.55
C LYS A 158 11.92 -12.53 14.74
N THR A 159 10.91 -12.40 13.89
CA THR A 159 9.94 -11.30 13.90
C THR A 159 8.70 -11.64 14.74
N GLU A 160 8.36 -12.93 14.89
CA GLU A 160 7.29 -13.44 15.77
C GLU A 160 7.50 -13.21 17.27
N LEU A 161 8.66 -12.69 17.69
CA LEU A 161 8.82 -12.16 19.05
C LEU A 161 8.09 -10.81 19.29
N ASN A 162 7.47 -10.21 18.26
CA ASN A 162 6.76 -8.92 18.35
C ASN A 162 5.31 -8.91 17.82
N PHE A 163 4.74 -10.05 17.42
CA PHE A 163 3.29 -10.12 17.13
C PHE A 163 2.56 -10.71 18.36
N PRO A 164 1.52 -10.04 18.91
CA PRO A 164 0.71 -10.67 19.95
C PRO A 164 0.08 -11.93 19.36
N ALA A 165 0.37 -13.07 19.98
CA ALA A 165 -0.12 -14.37 19.60
C ALA A 165 -1.62 -14.32 19.29
N ARG A 166 -1.98 -14.65 18.06
CA ARG A 166 -3.37 -14.95 17.71
C ARG A 166 -3.76 -16.16 18.56
N PRO A 167 -4.88 -16.14 19.29
CA PRO A 167 -5.24 -17.25 20.16
C PRO A 167 -5.47 -18.50 19.31
N ASP A 168 -4.70 -19.54 19.61
CA ASP A 168 -4.88 -20.90 19.13
C ASP A 168 -6.32 -21.36 19.40
N ASN A 169 -7.15 -21.39 18.36
CA ASN A 169 -8.40 -22.13 18.38
C ASN A 169 -8.78 -22.52 16.95
N PHE A 170 -8.03 -23.49 16.41
CA PHE A 170 -8.60 -24.44 15.46
C PHE A 170 -8.47 -25.84 16.08
N ASN A 171 -9.46 -26.16 16.91
CA ASN A 171 -9.79 -27.53 17.25
C ASN A 171 -10.21 -28.23 15.96
N LEU A 172 -9.41 -29.20 15.53
CA LEU A 172 -9.82 -30.27 14.64
C LEU A 172 -10.77 -31.19 15.41
N ASN A 173 -12.01 -31.28 14.95
CA ASN A 173 -12.91 -32.43 15.11
C ASN A 173 -13.78 -32.54 13.87
#